data_AF-A0A6J6BQW1-F1
#
_entry.id   AF-A0A6J6BQW1-F1
#
_cell.length_a   1.000
_cell.length_b   1.000
_cell.length_c   1.000
_cell.angle_alpha   90.00
_cell.angle_beta   90.00
_cell.angle_gamma   90.00
#
_symmetry.space_group_name_H-M   'P 1'
#
loop_
_entity.id
_entity.type
_entity.pdbx_description
1 polymer ?
#
loop_
_entity_poly.entity_id
_entity_poly.type
_entity_poly.pdbx_seq_one_letter_code
_entity_poly.pdbx_strand_id
1 'polypeptide(L)'
;MRVPLTIVDHIRRAELLYPDRIAVVDEPDQPAESWGSLTYRQVAERARAQAAGLDALGIAVGERVAMISHNSARLLTAFFGVSGSGRILVPINFRLAAEEVKYIIEHSGARVLLVDPELEQAMADVECEFKFVIGAKSDSALLRFDIEPKSWAPDEDATATINYTSGTTARPKGVQLTHRNLWLNSATFGWQMGVNDRDVYLHTLPQFHCNGWGMVYAVTGMGGRHIILRKVDGAEILRRIEEHGVTMLCGAPAVVNMVLEAAASWDGPVPGQGRVRMVVAGAPPPTKTIERMETELGWEFVQLYGLTETSPFLTMNRTREEFDSLTPAERAQKLSRAGSPALGVELQISEQGEILARGNVIMEGYWDQPTATADAIRTVGDGPDATEWFHTGDGGIIDEENYLAISDRKKDVIISGGENVSSIEVEDAVFGHPEVNEVAVIGVPDEKWGELVMALVVKSPGSTLTEDELIAYVKTKLAGYKCPKRIEFRSELARTATGKLQKFKLREPYWVGHTRQVN
;
A
#
# COMPACT_ATOMS: atom_id res chain seq x y z
N MET A 1 -7.41 28.53 -20.73
CA MET A 1 -6.22 27.68 -20.95
C MET A 1 -6.40 26.44 -20.09
N ARG A 2 -6.40 25.24 -20.65
CA ARG A 2 -6.34 23.96 -19.91
C ARG A 2 -4.93 23.41 -20.11
N VAL A 3 -4.27 23.04 -19.03
CA VAL A 3 -2.95 22.40 -19.04
C VAL A 3 -3.14 21.00 -18.44
N PRO A 4 -2.75 19.91 -19.13
CA PRO A 4 -2.90 18.55 -18.61
C PRO A 4 -2.14 18.34 -17.29
N LEU A 5 -2.80 17.76 -16.29
CA LEU A 5 -2.17 17.36 -15.03
C LEU A 5 -1.32 16.11 -15.25
N THR A 6 0.01 16.25 -15.33
CA THR A 6 0.90 15.12 -15.62
C THR A 6 1.95 14.91 -14.55
N ILE A 7 2.17 13.66 -14.13
CA ILE A 7 3.13 13.34 -13.05
C ILE A 7 4.57 13.87 -13.28
N VAL A 8 4.97 14.12 -14.53
CA VAL A 8 6.29 14.69 -14.86
C VAL A 8 6.47 16.13 -14.33
N ASP A 9 5.39 16.84 -14.02
CA ASP A 9 5.45 18.17 -13.40
C ASP A 9 6.16 18.14 -12.03
N HIS A 10 6.04 17.03 -11.29
CA HIS A 10 6.71 16.86 -9.99
C HIS A 10 8.23 16.91 -10.14
N ILE A 11 8.80 16.10 -11.04
CA ILE A 11 10.26 16.07 -11.24
C ILE A 11 10.76 17.33 -11.95
N ARG A 12 9.98 17.91 -12.88
CA ARG A 12 10.32 19.19 -13.53
C ARG A 12 10.39 20.33 -12.53
N ARG A 13 9.43 20.43 -11.60
CA ARG A 13 9.46 21.43 -10.53
C ARG A 13 10.66 21.21 -9.59
N ALA A 14 10.95 19.96 -9.25
CA ALA A 14 12.06 19.62 -8.38
C ALA A 14 13.43 19.95 -9.00
N GLU A 15 13.63 19.62 -10.28
CA GLU A 15 14.81 19.99 -11.06
C GLU A 15 14.94 21.52 -11.22
N LEU A 16 13.85 22.23 -11.45
CA LEU A 16 13.86 23.68 -11.61
C LEU A 16 14.26 24.43 -10.33
N LEU A 17 13.74 24.01 -9.17
CA LEU A 17 13.87 24.75 -7.90
C LEU A 17 14.97 24.21 -6.98
N TYR A 18 15.28 22.92 -7.07
CA TYR A 18 16.20 22.23 -6.18
C TYR A 18 17.23 21.33 -6.91
N PRO A 19 17.80 21.74 -8.07
CA PRO A 19 18.57 20.86 -8.94
C PRO A 19 19.74 20.15 -8.23
N ASP A 20 20.39 20.85 -7.30
CA ASP A 20 21.61 20.39 -6.62
C ASP A 20 21.32 19.87 -5.19
N ARG A 21 20.04 19.82 -4.78
CA ARG A 21 19.61 19.18 -3.54
C ARG A 21 19.60 17.67 -3.73
N ILE A 22 20.13 16.91 -2.75
CA ILE A 22 20.03 15.45 -2.71
C ILE A 22 18.56 15.04 -2.69
N ALA A 23 18.12 14.46 -3.81
CA ALA A 23 16.78 13.97 -4.06
C ALA A 23 16.57 12.57 -3.52
N VAL A 24 17.56 11.69 -3.71
CA VAL A 24 17.50 10.30 -3.28
C VAL A 24 18.84 9.84 -2.71
N VAL A 25 18.79 9.10 -1.61
CA VAL A 25 19.87 8.26 -1.10
C VAL A 25 19.46 6.82 -1.41
N ASP A 26 20.12 6.21 -2.39
CA ASP A 26 19.91 4.81 -2.78
C ASP A 26 20.51 3.86 -1.75
N GLU A 27 20.05 2.61 -1.73
CA GLU A 27 20.55 1.59 -0.80
C GLU A 27 22.05 1.32 -1.03
N PRO A 28 22.96 1.49 -0.05
CA PRO A 28 24.38 1.19 -0.23
C PRO A 28 24.65 -0.31 -0.37
N ASP A 29 23.98 -1.16 0.41
CA ASP A 29 24.11 -2.62 0.35
C ASP A 29 23.00 -3.24 -0.51
N GLN A 30 23.25 -3.33 -1.81
CA GLN A 30 22.34 -3.98 -2.75
C GLN A 30 23.10 -4.72 -3.86
N PRO A 31 22.51 -5.75 -4.51
CA PRO A 31 23.24 -6.57 -5.49
C PRO A 31 23.57 -5.88 -6.82
N ALA A 32 22.78 -4.88 -7.21
CA ALA A 32 23.13 -3.98 -8.31
C ALA A 32 24.06 -2.87 -7.80
N GLU A 33 24.88 -2.27 -8.68
CA GLU A 33 25.67 -1.09 -8.27
C GLU A 33 24.74 0.02 -7.79
N SER A 34 24.88 0.41 -6.52
CA SER A 34 24.12 1.50 -5.89
C SER A 34 24.39 2.81 -6.62
N TRP A 35 23.35 3.61 -6.86
CA TRP A 35 23.55 4.96 -7.38
C TRP A 35 23.97 5.97 -6.29
N GLY A 36 24.07 5.53 -5.02
CA GLY A 36 24.46 6.37 -3.90
C GLY A 36 23.50 7.55 -3.69
N SER A 37 24.05 8.73 -3.40
CA SER A 37 23.26 9.96 -3.29
C SER A 37 23.18 10.68 -4.64
N LEU A 38 21.96 10.89 -5.15
CA LEU A 38 21.71 11.65 -6.38
C LEU A 38 20.96 12.96 -6.08
N THR A 39 21.31 14.02 -6.81
CA THR A 39 20.55 15.28 -6.81
C THR A 39 19.32 15.22 -7.72
N TYR A 40 18.39 16.17 -7.61
CA TYR A 40 17.23 16.22 -8.51
C TYR A 40 17.61 16.36 -9.98
N ARG A 41 18.65 17.15 -10.29
CA ARG A 41 19.24 17.24 -11.63
C ARG A 41 19.65 15.85 -12.13
N GLN A 42 20.37 15.09 -11.32
CA GLN A 42 20.87 13.76 -11.67
C GLN A 42 19.77 12.69 -11.81
N VAL A 43 18.65 12.83 -11.07
CA VAL A 43 17.45 11.98 -11.22
C VAL A 43 16.68 12.36 -12.50
N ALA A 44 16.50 13.65 -12.78
CA ALA A 44 15.82 14.13 -13.97
C ALA A 44 16.60 13.82 -15.27
N GLU A 45 17.93 13.96 -15.25
CA GLU A 45 18.84 13.52 -16.32
C GLU A 45 18.70 12.01 -16.57
N ARG A 46 18.67 11.18 -15.51
CA ARG A 46 18.46 9.72 -15.65
C ARG A 46 17.07 9.39 -16.18
N ALA A 47 16.03 10.12 -15.78
CA ALA A 47 14.67 9.93 -16.30
C ALA A 47 14.61 10.25 -17.81
N ARG A 48 15.21 11.36 -18.27
CA ARG A 48 15.33 11.68 -19.70
C ARG A 48 16.15 10.63 -20.46
N ALA A 49 17.30 10.23 -19.90
CA ALA A 49 18.16 9.20 -20.48
C ALA A 49 17.45 7.85 -20.62
N GLN A 50 16.63 7.45 -19.62
CA GLN A 50 15.81 6.25 -19.67
C GLN A 50 14.77 6.30 -20.78
N ALA A 51 14.08 7.43 -20.94
CA ALA A 51 13.14 7.64 -22.03
C ALA A 51 13.83 7.52 -23.41
N ALA A 52 15.04 8.05 -23.55
CA ALA A 52 15.83 7.97 -24.79
C ALA A 52 16.34 6.54 -25.08
N GLY A 53 16.65 5.74 -24.05
CA GLY A 53 16.91 4.31 -24.22
C GLY A 53 15.68 3.52 -24.68
N LEU A 54 14.51 3.81 -24.12
CA LEU A 54 13.24 3.21 -24.54
C LEU A 54 12.87 3.61 -25.99
N ASP A 55 13.19 4.84 -26.41
CA ASP A 55 13.09 5.27 -27.81
C ASP A 55 13.99 4.47 -28.76
N ALA A 56 15.20 4.10 -28.31
CA ALA A 56 16.16 3.32 -29.07
C ALA A 56 15.80 1.82 -29.15
N LEU A 57 15.08 1.30 -28.14
CA LEU A 57 14.44 -0.03 -28.19
C LEU A 57 13.13 -0.05 -29.02
N GLY A 58 12.69 1.11 -29.52
CA GLY A 58 11.46 1.21 -30.31
C GLY A 58 10.18 1.00 -29.49
N ILE A 59 10.21 1.35 -28.19
CA ILE A 59 9.04 1.35 -27.31
C ILE A 59 8.29 2.66 -27.50
N ALA A 60 7.06 2.62 -28.02
CA ALA A 60 6.25 3.79 -28.31
C ALA A 60 5.48 4.33 -27.09
N VAL A 61 4.93 5.54 -27.22
CA VAL A 61 3.95 6.12 -26.28
C VAL A 61 2.77 5.15 -26.12
N GLY A 62 2.31 4.93 -24.88
CA GLY A 62 1.28 3.94 -24.53
C GLY A 62 1.76 2.49 -24.41
N GLU A 63 3.02 2.18 -24.73
CA GLU A 63 3.58 0.84 -24.52
C GLU A 63 4.06 0.61 -23.08
N ARG A 64 4.04 -0.66 -22.65
CA ARG A 64 4.25 -1.05 -21.25
C ARG A 64 5.69 -1.49 -20.99
N VAL A 65 6.25 -0.98 -19.89
CA VAL A 65 7.53 -1.39 -19.30
C VAL A 65 7.25 -1.99 -17.93
N ALA A 66 7.54 -3.27 -17.75
CA ALA A 66 7.41 -3.96 -16.48
C ALA A 66 8.69 -3.86 -15.65
N MET A 67 8.54 -3.75 -14.32
CA MET A 67 9.67 -3.74 -13.40
C MET A 67 9.33 -4.49 -12.13
N ILE A 68 10.00 -5.63 -11.89
CA ILE A 68 9.91 -6.39 -10.65
C ILE A 68 11.15 -6.10 -9.80
N SER A 69 10.97 -5.32 -8.73
CA SER A 69 12.08 -4.83 -7.90
C SER A 69 11.68 -4.52 -6.47
N HIS A 70 12.67 -4.64 -5.58
CA HIS A 70 12.65 -3.97 -4.28
C HIS A 70 12.67 -2.44 -4.46
N ASN A 71 12.53 -1.70 -3.36
CA ASN A 71 12.70 -0.25 -3.40
C ASN A 71 14.11 0.09 -3.90
N SER A 72 14.21 0.98 -4.89
CA SER A 72 15.48 1.38 -5.49
C SER A 72 15.39 2.80 -6.06
N ALA A 73 16.51 3.52 -6.15
CA ALA A 73 16.56 4.78 -6.90
C ALA A 73 16.21 4.58 -8.39
N ARG A 74 16.45 3.38 -8.93
CA ARG A 74 16.05 2.96 -10.28
C ARG A 74 14.53 2.90 -10.43
N LEU A 75 13.81 2.25 -9.50
CA LEU A 75 12.34 2.19 -9.52
C LEU A 75 11.72 3.58 -9.26
N LEU A 76 12.29 4.39 -8.36
CA LEU A 76 11.89 5.79 -8.19
C LEU A 76 11.99 6.59 -9.50
N THR A 77 13.11 6.43 -10.23
CA THR A 77 13.36 7.11 -11.50
C THR A 77 12.44 6.61 -12.61
N ALA A 78 12.07 5.32 -12.60
CA ALA A 78 11.19 4.71 -13.60
C ALA A 78 9.81 5.37 -13.68
N PHE A 79 9.26 5.85 -12.56
CA PHE A 79 8.01 6.63 -12.57
C PHE A 79 8.08 7.91 -13.42
N PHE A 80 9.27 8.46 -13.63
CA PHE A 80 9.48 9.67 -14.42
C PHE A 80 10.05 9.37 -15.81
N GLY A 81 10.96 8.41 -15.95
CA GLY A 81 11.55 8.06 -17.25
C GLY A 81 10.64 7.20 -18.13
N VAL A 82 9.87 6.27 -17.54
CA VAL A 82 8.82 5.53 -18.26
C VAL A 82 7.58 6.41 -18.35
N SER A 83 6.88 6.62 -17.22
CA SER A 83 5.56 7.23 -17.26
C SER A 83 5.57 8.71 -17.60
N GLY A 84 6.58 9.47 -17.17
CA GLY A 84 6.74 10.87 -17.60
C GLY A 84 7.05 11.06 -19.10
N SER A 85 7.44 10.01 -19.82
CA SER A 85 7.61 10.01 -21.29
C SER A 85 6.41 9.43 -22.07
N GLY A 86 5.25 9.30 -21.41
CA GLY A 86 4.00 8.84 -22.03
C GLY A 86 3.92 7.32 -22.24
N ARG A 87 4.86 6.56 -21.66
CA ARG A 87 4.82 5.09 -21.62
C ARG A 87 4.10 4.64 -20.34
N ILE A 88 3.78 3.36 -20.23
CA ILE A 88 3.07 2.83 -19.05
C ILE A 88 4.04 2.02 -18.21
N LEU A 89 4.28 2.42 -16.96
CA LEU A 89 5.03 1.60 -16.01
C LEU A 89 4.10 0.55 -15.40
N VAL A 90 4.55 -0.70 -15.40
CA VAL A 90 3.88 -1.83 -14.74
C VAL A 90 4.78 -2.28 -13.60
N PRO A 91 4.72 -1.64 -12.42
CA PRO A 91 5.56 -2.03 -11.29
C PRO A 91 4.98 -3.30 -10.65
N ILE A 92 5.80 -4.33 -10.55
CA ILE A 92 5.39 -5.68 -10.15
C ILE A 92 5.85 -5.96 -8.72
N ASN A 93 4.95 -6.56 -7.94
CA ASN A 93 5.26 -7.07 -6.61
C ASN A 93 6.38 -8.13 -6.65
N PHE A 94 7.51 -7.83 -6.01
CA PHE A 94 8.70 -8.69 -5.98
C PHE A 94 8.52 -10.04 -5.26
N ARG A 95 7.39 -10.28 -4.58
CA ARG A 95 7.08 -11.58 -3.93
C ARG A 95 6.16 -12.49 -4.76
N LEU A 96 5.84 -12.14 -6.01
CA LEU A 96 5.05 -13.00 -6.89
C LEU A 96 5.90 -14.14 -7.49
N ALA A 97 5.25 -15.28 -7.73
CA ALA A 97 5.87 -16.41 -8.42
C ALA A 97 6.01 -16.16 -9.93
N ALA A 98 6.92 -16.87 -10.58
CA ALA A 98 7.21 -16.71 -12.01
C ALA A 98 5.95 -16.78 -12.91
N GLU A 99 5.03 -17.73 -12.65
CA GLU A 99 3.77 -17.86 -13.41
C GLU A 99 2.82 -16.67 -13.22
N GLU A 100 2.78 -16.06 -12.02
CA GLU A 100 2.00 -14.85 -11.75
C GLU A 100 2.59 -13.65 -12.51
N VAL A 101 3.93 -13.54 -12.54
CA VAL A 101 4.64 -12.49 -13.27
C VAL A 101 4.48 -12.68 -14.78
N LYS A 102 4.61 -13.90 -15.28
CA LYS A 102 4.38 -14.24 -16.69
C LYS A 102 2.97 -13.83 -17.16
N TYR A 103 1.94 -14.16 -16.39
CA TYR A 103 0.58 -13.67 -16.65
C TYR A 103 0.51 -12.14 -16.70
N ILE A 104 1.20 -11.43 -15.80
CA ILE A 104 1.26 -9.95 -15.82
C ILE A 104 1.93 -9.43 -17.09
N ILE A 105 3.05 -10.02 -17.54
CA ILE A 105 3.73 -9.61 -18.78
C ILE A 105 2.84 -9.85 -20.00
N GLU A 106 2.23 -11.03 -20.11
CA GLU A 106 1.32 -11.40 -21.20
C GLU A 106 0.08 -10.49 -21.23
N HIS A 107 -0.62 -10.32 -20.11
CA HIS A 107 -1.86 -9.54 -20.00
C HIS A 107 -1.66 -8.03 -20.12
N SER A 108 -0.55 -7.48 -19.60
CA SER A 108 -0.20 -6.08 -19.85
C SER A 108 0.38 -5.87 -21.25
N GLY A 109 0.84 -6.91 -21.93
CA GLY A 109 1.62 -6.81 -23.16
C GLY A 109 2.86 -5.94 -22.95
N ALA A 110 3.60 -6.15 -21.85
CA ALA A 110 4.84 -5.44 -21.57
C ALA A 110 5.98 -5.96 -22.47
N ARG A 111 6.62 -5.06 -23.22
CA ARG A 111 7.72 -5.37 -24.14
C ARG A 111 9.09 -5.29 -23.48
N VAL A 112 9.19 -4.61 -22.33
CA VAL A 112 10.41 -4.54 -21.53
C VAL A 112 10.13 -5.09 -20.13
N LEU A 113 11.01 -5.93 -19.61
CA LEU A 113 10.98 -6.44 -18.24
C LEU A 113 12.32 -6.17 -17.54
N LEU A 114 12.28 -5.34 -16.51
CA LEU A 114 13.39 -5.12 -15.58
C LEU A 114 13.26 -6.03 -14.36
N VAL A 115 14.28 -6.83 -14.09
CA VAL A 115 14.33 -7.81 -12.98
C VAL A 115 15.44 -7.44 -12.00
N ASP A 116 15.10 -7.33 -10.73
CA ASP A 116 16.08 -7.15 -9.65
C ASP A 116 17.01 -8.38 -9.53
N PRO A 117 18.33 -8.22 -9.29
CA PRO A 117 19.24 -9.37 -9.32
C PRO A 117 18.93 -10.45 -8.27
N GLU A 118 18.28 -10.10 -7.15
CA GLU A 118 17.81 -11.10 -6.16
C GLU A 118 16.76 -12.06 -6.74
N LEU A 119 16.11 -11.66 -7.84
CA LEU A 119 15.00 -12.35 -8.47
C LEU A 119 15.39 -12.95 -9.83
N GLU A 120 16.61 -12.74 -10.34
CA GLU A 120 17.06 -13.19 -11.67
C GLU A 120 16.81 -14.70 -11.85
N GLN A 121 17.26 -15.51 -10.90
CA GLN A 121 17.09 -16.97 -10.94
C GLN A 121 15.61 -17.38 -10.81
N ALA A 122 14.85 -16.73 -9.93
CA ALA A 122 13.45 -17.03 -9.71
C ALA A 122 12.57 -16.68 -10.92
N MET A 123 12.99 -15.67 -11.70
CA MET A 123 12.30 -15.19 -12.90
C MET A 123 12.92 -15.72 -14.20
N ALA A 124 13.80 -16.73 -14.15
CA ALA A 124 14.56 -17.21 -15.31
C ALA A 124 13.66 -17.55 -16.51
N ASP A 125 12.57 -18.28 -16.27
CA ASP A 125 11.63 -18.76 -17.29
C ASP A 125 10.54 -17.73 -17.70
N VAL A 126 10.58 -16.51 -17.16
CA VAL A 126 9.66 -15.43 -17.55
C VAL A 126 10.16 -14.75 -18.83
N GLU A 127 9.53 -15.04 -19.96
CA GLU A 127 9.89 -14.46 -21.27
C GLU A 127 9.34 -13.03 -21.44
N CYS A 128 10.12 -12.18 -22.12
CA CYS A 128 9.75 -10.82 -22.53
C CYS A 128 10.69 -10.37 -23.67
N GLU A 129 10.21 -9.54 -24.61
CA GLU A 129 10.98 -9.10 -25.79
C GLU A 129 12.33 -8.46 -25.41
N PHE A 130 12.33 -7.59 -24.39
CA PHE A 130 13.53 -7.01 -23.81
C PHE A 130 13.59 -7.26 -22.30
N LYS A 131 14.17 -8.39 -21.92
CA LYS A 131 14.42 -8.74 -20.51
C LYS A 131 15.82 -8.28 -20.08
N PHE A 132 15.91 -7.49 -19.01
CA PHE A 132 17.18 -7.07 -18.42
C PHE A 132 17.20 -7.30 -16.90
N VAL A 133 18.35 -7.76 -16.41
CA VAL A 133 18.67 -7.74 -14.99
C VAL A 133 19.23 -6.37 -14.63
N ILE A 134 18.72 -5.80 -13.55
CA ILE A 134 19.01 -4.44 -13.10
C ILE A 134 20.49 -4.32 -12.69
N GLY A 135 21.21 -3.38 -13.29
CA GLY A 135 22.62 -3.08 -13.01
C GLY A 135 23.33 -2.51 -14.24
N ALA A 136 24.66 -2.56 -14.27
CA ALA A 136 25.46 -1.92 -15.34
C ALA A 136 25.05 -2.29 -16.78
N LYS A 137 24.55 -3.52 -17.02
CA LYS A 137 24.05 -3.94 -18.34
C LYS A 137 22.72 -3.27 -18.71
N SER A 138 21.74 -3.24 -17.80
CA SER A 138 20.47 -2.54 -18.04
C SER A 138 20.70 -1.04 -18.16
N ASP A 139 21.55 -0.48 -17.30
CA ASP A 139 21.85 0.95 -17.27
C ASP A 139 22.53 1.37 -18.59
N SER A 140 23.48 0.57 -19.12
CA SER A 140 24.10 0.83 -20.43
C SER A 140 23.14 0.70 -21.63
N ALA A 141 22.16 -0.21 -21.54
CA ALA A 141 21.14 -0.36 -22.60
C ALA A 141 20.10 0.77 -22.60
N LEU A 142 19.71 1.24 -21.40
CA LEU A 142 18.55 2.11 -21.20
C LEU A 142 18.89 3.57 -20.88
N LEU A 143 20.06 3.90 -20.32
CA LEU A 143 20.38 5.28 -19.95
C LEU A 143 21.26 5.96 -21.02
N ARG A 144 20.61 6.55 -22.01
CA ARG A 144 21.26 7.32 -23.08
C ARG A 144 21.34 8.80 -22.72
N PHE A 145 22.39 9.18 -22.01
CA PHE A 145 22.61 10.57 -21.54
C PHE A 145 22.99 11.56 -22.66
N ASP A 146 23.40 11.06 -23.82
CA ASP A 146 23.86 11.82 -24.98
C ASP A 146 22.73 12.20 -25.97
N ILE A 147 21.50 11.73 -25.72
CA ILE A 147 20.37 11.86 -26.63
C ILE A 147 19.14 12.34 -25.84
N GLU A 148 18.50 13.42 -26.29
CA GLU A 148 17.19 13.85 -25.77
C GLU A 148 16.08 12.88 -26.25
N PRO A 149 15.15 12.47 -25.38
CA PRO A 149 14.04 11.60 -25.75
C PRO A 149 13.07 12.26 -26.72
N LYS A 150 12.33 11.45 -27.47
CA LYS A 150 11.27 11.94 -28.35
C LYS A 150 10.18 12.61 -27.51
N SER A 151 9.80 13.82 -27.91
CA SER A 151 8.68 14.54 -27.29
C SER A 151 7.36 13.81 -27.55
N TRP A 152 6.52 13.73 -26.52
CA TRP A 152 5.12 13.29 -26.63
C TRP A 152 4.18 14.46 -26.29
N ALA A 153 2.96 14.43 -26.82
CA ALA A 153 1.94 15.43 -26.49
C ALA A 153 1.30 15.07 -25.14
N PRO A 154 1.44 15.90 -24.08
CA PRO A 154 0.94 15.55 -22.75
C PRO A 154 -0.57 15.33 -22.74
N ASP A 155 -0.98 14.24 -22.11
CA ASP A 155 -2.37 13.87 -21.88
C ASP A 155 -2.53 13.52 -20.38
N GLU A 156 -3.58 14.05 -19.75
CA GLU A 156 -3.86 13.79 -18.33
C GLU A 156 -4.72 12.54 -18.14
N ASP A 157 -5.52 12.18 -19.15
CA ASP A 157 -6.43 11.04 -19.11
C ASP A 157 -5.73 9.74 -19.61
N ALA A 158 -4.52 9.86 -20.19
CA ALA A 158 -3.67 8.72 -20.50
C ALA A 158 -3.27 7.92 -19.23
N THR A 159 -3.26 6.58 -19.34
CA THR A 159 -2.74 5.70 -18.29
C THR A 159 -1.26 5.96 -18.08
N ALA A 160 -0.85 6.27 -16.85
CA ALA A 160 0.54 6.42 -16.45
C ALA A 160 1.12 5.09 -15.93
N THR A 161 0.33 4.32 -15.19
CA THR A 161 0.76 3.04 -14.58
C THR A 161 -0.35 2.00 -14.54
N ILE A 162 0.02 0.71 -14.63
CA ILE A 162 -0.90 -0.41 -14.35
C ILE A 162 -0.43 -1.13 -13.09
N ASN A 163 -1.24 -1.11 -12.04
CA ASN A 163 -0.94 -1.76 -10.75
C ASN A 163 -1.76 -3.03 -10.60
N TYR A 164 -1.12 -4.20 -10.49
CA TYR A 164 -1.84 -5.47 -10.42
C TYR A 164 -2.30 -5.83 -9.00
N THR A 165 -3.59 -6.13 -8.84
CA THR A 165 -4.21 -6.52 -7.56
C THR A 165 -4.67 -7.97 -7.58
N SER A 166 -4.62 -8.63 -6.42
CA SER A 166 -5.28 -9.91 -6.21
C SER A 166 -6.79 -9.69 -6.12
N GLY A 167 -7.48 -9.83 -7.25
CA GLY A 167 -8.93 -9.72 -7.33
C GLY A 167 -9.67 -10.81 -6.54
N THR A 168 -11.00 -10.77 -6.57
CA THR A 168 -11.85 -11.89 -6.12
C THR A 168 -11.80 -13.10 -7.05
N THR A 169 -11.28 -12.91 -8.27
CA THR A 169 -11.05 -13.91 -9.31
C THR A 169 -9.71 -14.61 -9.13
N ALA A 170 -9.58 -15.84 -9.67
CA ALA A 170 -8.35 -16.63 -9.60
C ALA A 170 -7.14 -16.03 -10.35
N ARG A 171 -7.32 -14.96 -11.13
CA ARG A 171 -6.25 -14.21 -11.81
C ARG A 171 -6.24 -12.74 -11.35
N PRO A 172 -5.05 -12.13 -11.18
CA PRO A 172 -4.90 -10.71 -10.85
C PRO A 172 -5.58 -9.76 -11.86
N LYS A 173 -5.98 -8.58 -11.40
CA LYS A 173 -6.54 -7.52 -12.25
C LYS A 173 -5.57 -6.34 -12.34
N GLY A 174 -5.35 -5.77 -13.52
CA GLY A 174 -4.46 -4.62 -13.71
C GLY A 174 -5.23 -3.30 -13.57
N VAL A 175 -5.05 -2.57 -12.48
CA VAL A 175 -5.69 -1.26 -12.24
C VAL A 175 -5.01 -0.17 -13.05
N GLN A 176 -5.75 0.51 -13.94
CA GLN A 176 -5.27 1.62 -14.75
C GLN A 176 -5.35 2.93 -13.97
N LEU A 177 -4.20 3.52 -13.66
CA LEU A 177 -4.12 4.84 -13.02
C LEU A 177 -3.60 5.86 -14.03
N THR A 178 -4.41 6.89 -14.29
CA THR A 178 -4.08 7.97 -15.24
C THR A 178 -3.08 8.96 -14.68
N HIS A 179 -2.47 9.75 -15.56
CA HIS A 179 -1.67 10.91 -15.17
C HIS A 179 -2.44 11.83 -14.20
N ARG A 180 -3.73 12.07 -14.47
CA ARG A 180 -4.65 12.87 -13.67
C ARG A 180 -4.94 12.23 -12.31
N ASN A 181 -5.23 10.94 -12.25
CA ASN A 181 -5.47 10.24 -10.97
C ASN A 181 -4.27 10.39 -10.03
N LEU A 182 -3.07 10.09 -10.54
CA LEU A 182 -1.84 10.11 -9.75
C LEU A 182 -1.45 11.53 -9.31
N TRP A 183 -1.61 12.53 -10.18
CA TRP A 183 -1.36 13.94 -9.85
C TRP A 183 -2.32 14.45 -8.78
N LEU A 184 -3.63 14.18 -8.91
CA LEU A 184 -4.61 14.64 -7.93
C LEU A 184 -4.46 13.93 -6.59
N ASN A 185 -4.22 12.61 -6.59
CA ASN A 185 -3.93 11.85 -5.39
C ASN A 185 -2.65 12.36 -4.68
N SER A 186 -1.55 12.61 -5.41
CA SER A 186 -0.32 13.12 -4.81
C SER A 186 -0.48 14.53 -4.23
N ALA A 187 -1.25 15.39 -4.91
CA ALA A 187 -1.54 16.74 -4.45
C ALA A 187 -2.43 16.76 -3.19
N THR A 188 -3.54 16.02 -3.17
CA THR A 188 -4.46 16.01 -2.01
C THR A 188 -3.84 15.29 -0.81
N PHE A 189 -3.21 14.13 -1.01
CA PHE A 189 -2.56 13.39 0.07
C PHE A 189 -1.34 14.13 0.61
N GLY A 190 -0.49 14.67 -0.27
CA GLY A 190 0.66 15.49 0.12
C GLY A 190 0.26 16.73 0.92
N TRP A 191 -0.80 17.44 0.50
CA TRP A 191 -1.32 18.60 1.22
C TRP A 191 -1.91 18.21 2.59
N GLN A 192 -2.78 17.20 2.65
CA GLN A 192 -3.40 16.79 3.92
C GLN A 192 -2.39 16.22 4.93
N MET A 193 -1.27 15.64 4.47
CA MET A 193 -0.13 15.21 5.29
C MET A 193 0.91 16.31 5.57
N GLY A 194 0.71 17.54 5.08
CA GLY A 194 1.63 18.66 5.27
C GLY A 194 3.01 18.45 4.65
N VAL A 195 3.12 17.64 3.59
CA VAL A 195 4.40 17.36 2.89
C VAL A 195 4.98 18.67 2.35
N ASN A 196 6.23 18.95 2.71
CA ASN A 196 6.92 20.18 2.32
C ASN A 196 8.41 19.95 2.01
N ASP A 197 9.12 21.01 1.65
CA ASP A 197 10.50 20.94 1.17
C ASP A 197 11.54 20.62 2.27
N ARG A 198 11.11 20.47 3.53
CA ARG A 198 11.94 20.02 4.66
C ARG A 198 11.76 18.54 4.98
N ASP A 199 10.81 17.86 4.33
CA ASP A 199 10.55 16.45 4.62
C ASP A 199 11.62 15.52 4.05
N VAL A 200 11.89 14.47 4.82
CA VAL A 200 12.77 13.35 4.46
C VAL A 200 11.94 12.07 4.59
N TYR A 201 11.66 11.43 3.47
CA TYR A 201 10.77 10.28 3.36
C TYR A 201 11.55 8.97 3.30
N LEU A 202 11.29 8.05 4.23
CA LEU A 202 11.85 6.70 4.21
C LEU A 202 10.88 5.73 3.52
N HIS A 203 11.36 5.06 2.47
CA HIS A 203 10.60 4.07 1.69
C HIS A 203 10.49 2.73 2.45
N THR A 204 9.74 2.69 3.55
CA THR A 204 9.32 1.43 4.22
C THR A 204 8.13 0.75 3.52
N LEU A 205 7.35 1.52 2.76
CA LEU A 205 6.33 1.02 1.85
C LEU A 205 7.00 0.58 0.54
N PRO A 206 6.63 -0.56 -0.06
CA PRO A 206 7.09 -0.91 -1.39
C PRO A 206 6.64 0.10 -2.45
N GLN A 207 7.57 0.64 -3.23
CA GLN A 207 7.34 1.60 -4.31
C GLN A 207 6.41 1.04 -5.39
N PHE A 208 6.40 -0.27 -5.63
CA PHE A 208 5.46 -0.87 -6.56
C PHE A 208 4.01 -0.79 -6.08
N HIS A 209 3.78 -0.72 -4.75
CA HIS A 209 2.44 -0.88 -4.20
C HIS A 209 1.68 0.42 -4.38
N CYS A 210 0.91 0.48 -5.47
CA CYS A 210 0.08 1.62 -5.83
C CYS A 210 0.95 2.88 -5.95
N ASN A 211 2.11 2.69 -6.60
CA ASN A 211 3.16 3.68 -6.82
C ASN A 211 3.61 4.38 -5.51
N GLY A 212 3.91 3.59 -4.47
CA GLY A 212 4.35 4.09 -3.16
C GLY A 212 3.30 4.98 -2.49
N TRP A 213 2.02 4.64 -2.66
CA TRP A 213 0.84 5.43 -2.27
C TRP A 213 0.95 6.93 -2.61
N GLY A 214 1.59 7.28 -3.73
CA GLY A 214 1.71 8.65 -4.22
C GLY A 214 2.85 9.49 -3.61
N MET A 215 3.56 9.00 -2.58
CA MET A 215 4.68 9.73 -1.98
C MET A 215 5.90 9.86 -2.90
N VAL A 216 6.06 8.96 -3.87
CA VAL A 216 7.04 9.10 -4.96
C VAL A 216 6.85 10.42 -5.74
N TYR A 217 5.61 10.88 -5.88
CA TYR A 217 5.25 12.12 -6.57
C TYR A 217 5.22 13.31 -5.61
N ALA A 218 4.50 13.21 -4.48
CA ALA A 218 4.30 14.33 -3.55
C ALA A 218 5.62 14.86 -2.98
N VAL A 219 6.49 13.98 -2.48
CA VAL A 219 7.80 14.34 -1.93
C VAL A 219 8.71 14.90 -3.01
N THR A 220 8.70 14.31 -4.22
CA THR A 220 9.43 14.83 -5.38
C THR A 220 8.99 16.24 -5.75
N GLY A 221 7.68 16.47 -5.92
CA GLY A 221 7.13 17.77 -6.28
C GLY A 221 7.46 18.87 -5.27
N MET A 222 7.57 18.53 -3.98
CA MET A 222 7.99 19.45 -2.92
C MET A 222 9.50 19.58 -2.74
N GLY A 223 10.32 18.72 -3.37
CA GLY A 223 11.77 18.76 -3.23
C GLY A 223 12.31 18.06 -1.98
N GLY A 224 11.52 17.19 -1.34
CA GLY A 224 11.92 16.44 -0.15
C GLY A 224 12.86 15.26 -0.46
N ARG A 225 13.67 14.83 0.51
CA ARG A 225 14.66 13.77 0.28
C ARG A 225 14.03 12.39 0.41
N HIS A 226 14.26 11.52 -0.56
CA HIS A 226 13.91 10.10 -0.51
C HIS A 226 15.07 9.27 0.07
N ILE A 227 14.80 8.46 1.08
CA ILE A 227 15.73 7.44 1.60
C ILE A 227 15.19 6.07 1.19
N ILE A 228 15.91 5.38 0.32
CA ILE A 228 15.53 4.07 -0.20
C ILE A 228 15.89 3.00 0.82
N LEU A 229 14.93 2.18 1.26
CA LEU A 229 15.18 1.00 2.09
C LEU A 229 14.70 -0.25 1.34
N ARG A 230 15.62 -1.16 0.96
CA ARG A 230 15.27 -2.36 0.17
C ARG A 230 14.45 -3.39 0.93
N LYS A 231 14.76 -3.60 2.21
CA LYS A 231 14.19 -4.63 3.08
C LYS A 231 13.80 -3.99 4.40
N VAL A 232 12.56 -4.20 4.82
CA VAL A 232 12.01 -3.64 6.06
C VAL A 232 12.60 -4.39 7.25
N ASP A 233 13.27 -3.65 8.13
CA ASP A 233 13.78 -4.11 9.43
C ASP A 233 13.61 -2.98 10.45
N GLY A 234 13.24 -3.32 11.69
CA GLY A 234 12.93 -2.33 12.73
C GLY A 234 14.13 -1.51 13.19
N ALA A 235 15.28 -2.16 13.39
CA ALA A 235 16.49 -1.49 13.85
C ALA A 235 17.08 -0.61 12.73
N GLU A 236 17.02 -1.08 11.48
CA GLU A 236 17.47 -0.32 10.32
C GLU A 236 16.60 0.92 10.03
N ILE A 237 15.30 0.85 10.31
CA ILE A 237 14.41 2.02 10.28
C ILE A 237 14.85 3.06 11.32
N LEU A 238 15.06 2.67 12.58
CA LEU A 238 15.52 3.58 13.64
C LEU A 238 16.87 4.21 13.29
N ARG A 239 17.82 3.39 12.81
CA ARG A 239 19.16 3.83 12.36
C ARG A 239 19.08 4.89 11.26
N ARG A 240 18.21 4.72 10.25
CA ARG A 240 18.02 5.70 9.16
C ARG A 240 17.27 6.95 9.60
N ILE A 241 16.38 6.86 10.59
CA ILE A 241 15.69 8.02 11.17
C ILE A 241 16.66 8.92 11.94
N GLU A 242 17.66 8.33 12.59
CA GLU A 242 18.78 9.03 13.20
C GLU A 242 19.74 9.58 12.14
N GLU A 243 20.28 8.74 11.26
CA GLU A 243 21.32 9.11 10.29
C GLU A 243 20.88 10.19 9.30
N HIS A 244 19.65 10.10 8.78
CA HIS A 244 19.19 10.96 7.69
C HIS A 244 18.17 12.01 8.11
N GLY A 245 17.71 12.00 9.36
CA GLY A 245 16.68 12.92 9.85
C GLY A 245 15.32 12.70 9.18
N VAL A 246 14.94 11.44 8.89
CA VAL A 246 13.64 11.04 8.32
C VAL A 246 12.48 11.65 9.12
N THR A 247 11.58 12.37 8.45
CA THR A 247 10.39 13.01 9.06
C THR A 247 9.10 12.26 8.77
N MET A 248 9.09 11.40 7.74
CA MET A 248 7.90 10.68 7.30
C MET A 248 8.25 9.28 6.77
N LEU A 249 7.35 8.33 7.01
CA LEU A 249 7.36 7.01 6.40
C LEU A 249 5.92 6.49 6.23
N CYS A 250 5.70 5.50 5.37
CA CYS A 250 4.42 4.81 5.22
C CYS A 250 4.59 3.31 5.43
N GLY A 251 3.62 2.63 6.03
CA GLY A 251 3.70 1.18 6.24
C GLY A 251 2.38 0.52 6.59
N ALA A 252 2.45 -0.79 6.82
CA ALA A 252 1.37 -1.55 7.44
C ALA A 252 1.58 -1.64 8.97
N PRO A 253 0.55 -2.03 9.76
CA PRO A 253 0.69 -2.19 11.21
C PRO A 253 1.85 -3.12 11.63
N ALA A 254 2.18 -4.11 10.80
CA ALA A 254 3.34 -4.99 11.02
C ALA A 254 4.68 -4.24 11.05
N VAL A 255 4.83 -3.16 10.25
CA VAL A 255 6.03 -2.32 10.25
C VAL A 255 6.14 -1.53 11.55
N VAL A 256 5.00 -1.04 12.08
CA VAL A 256 4.95 -0.36 13.38
C VAL A 256 5.39 -1.32 14.50
N ASN A 257 4.88 -2.56 14.49
CA ASN A 257 5.28 -3.58 15.47
C ASN A 257 6.78 -3.90 15.40
N MET A 258 7.36 -4.08 14.20
CA MET A 258 8.81 -4.29 14.02
C MET A 258 9.65 -3.14 14.60
N VAL A 259 9.21 -1.89 14.42
CA VAL A 259 9.89 -0.72 14.99
C VAL A 259 9.74 -0.67 16.52
N LEU A 260 8.56 -0.97 17.06
CA LEU A 260 8.31 -1.05 18.50
C LEU A 260 9.16 -2.14 19.17
N GLU A 261 9.29 -3.31 18.54
CA GLU A 261 10.17 -4.40 19.00
C GLU A 261 11.64 -3.98 19.00
N ALA A 262 12.13 -3.32 17.94
CA ALA A 262 13.49 -2.81 17.88
C ALA A 262 13.75 -1.70 18.91
N ALA A 263 12.81 -0.78 19.09
CA ALA A 263 12.90 0.34 20.03
C ALA A 263 13.02 -0.14 21.48
N ALA A 264 12.35 -1.24 21.85
CA ALA A 264 12.46 -1.85 23.18
C ALA A 264 13.89 -2.34 23.53
N SER A 265 14.77 -2.51 22.52
CA SER A 265 16.18 -2.87 22.68
C SER A 265 17.17 -1.82 22.17
N TRP A 266 16.69 -0.61 21.83
CA TRP A 266 17.53 0.45 21.27
C TRP A 266 18.41 1.10 22.36
N ASP A 267 19.70 1.30 22.07
CA ASP A 267 20.63 1.94 22.99
C ASP A 267 20.55 3.47 22.86
N GLY A 268 19.73 4.08 23.71
CA GLY A 268 19.56 5.54 23.80
C GLY A 268 18.14 6.02 23.51
N PRO A 269 17.95 7.34 23.30
CA PRO A 269 16.64 7.91 22.98
C PRO A 269 16.11 7.37 21.64
N VAL A 270 14.81 7.05 21.57
CA VAL A 270 14.19 6.55 20.33
C VAL A 270 14.28 7.62 19.22
N PRO A 271 14.91 7.32 18.06
CA PRO A 271 15.01 8.26 16.97
C PRO A 271 13.65 8.78 16.48
N GLY A 272 13.56 10.08 16.23
CA GLY A 272 12.39 10.68 15.58
C GLY A 272 11.25 11.14 16.51
N GLN A 273 11.40 10.99 17.83
CA GLN A 273 10.44 11.49 18.82
C GLN A 273 10.07 12.96 18.56
N GLY A 274 8.77 13.26 18.50
CA GLY A 274 8.23 14.61 18.23
C GLY A 274 8.47 15.16 16.82
N ARG A 275 8.93 14.33 15.88
CA ARG A 275 9.36 14.74 14.52
C ARG A 275 8.89 13.80 13.42
N VAL A 276 8.81 12.49 13.68
CA VAL A 276 8.36 11.49 12.71
C VAL A 276 6.84 11.38 12.73
N ARG A 277 6.25 11.37 11.54
CA ARG A 277 4.85 10.99 11.31
C ARG A 277 4.77 9.78 10.38
N MET A 278 4.02 8.74 10.78
CA MET A 278 3.88 7.51 9.99
C MET A 278 2.45 7.33 9.53
N VAL A 279 2.27 7.17 8.22
CA VAL A 279 0.98 6.80 7.64
C VAL A 279 0.84 5.27 7.63
N VAL A 280 -0.18 4.77 8.30
CA VAL A 280 -0.46 3.34 8.47
C VAL A 280 -1.70 2.97 7.66
N ALA A 281 -1.56 1.95 6.80
CA ALA A 281 -2.60 1.54 5.87
C ALA A 281 -2.52 0.04 5.52
N GLY A 282 -3.50 -0.45 4.75
CA GLY A 282 -3.53 -1.81 4.20
C GLY A 282 -4.21 -2.86 5.10
N ALA A 283 -4.25 -2.62 6.41
CA ALA A 283 -5.09 -3.32 7.38
C ALA A 283 -5.46 -2.35 8.52
N PRO A 284 -6.59 -2.56 9.23
CA PRO A 284 -6.87 -1.85 10.48
C PRO A 284 -5.73 -2.10 11.49
N PRO A 285 -5.13 -1.05 12.07
CA PRO A 285 -4.17 -1.19 13.16
C PRO A 285 -4.91 -1.41 14.48
N PRO A 286 -4.47 -2.38 15.31
CA PRO A 286 -5.03 -2.52 16.65
C PRO A 286 -4.81 -1.27 17.48
N THR A 287 -5.82 -0.85 18.24
CA THR A 287 -5.77 0.37 19.08
C THR A 287 -4.53 0.40 19.98
N LYS A 288 -4.11 -0.75 20.52
CA LYS A 288 -2.88 -0.91 21.31
C LYS A 288 -1.60 -0.55 20.54
N THR A 289 -1.50 -0.89 19.25
CA THR A 289 -0.34 -0.51 18.40
C THR A 289 -0.33 0.99 18.14
N ILE A 290 -1.49 1.63 18.00
CA ILE A 290 -1.62 3.09 17.85
C ILE A 290 -1.12 3.81 19.12
N GLU A 291 -1.62 3.40 20.30
CA GLU A 291 -1.22 3.98 21.58
C GLU A 291 0.29 3.82 21.85
N ARG A 292 0.85 2.63 21.56
CA ARG A 292 2.29 2.35 21.72
C ARG A 292 3.15 3.19 20.77
N MET A 293 2.70 3.46 19.55
CA MET A 293 3.42 4.35 18.63
C MET A 293 3.54 5.77 19.17
N GLU A 294 2.50 6.30 19.82
CA GLU A 294 2.57 7.60 20.50
C GLU A 294 3.43 7.53 21.77
N THR A 295 3.24 6.51 22.62
CA THR A 295 3.81 6.47 23.97
C THR A 295 5.23 5.93 24.07
N GLU A 296 5.62 4.99 23.20
CA GLU A 296 6.96 4.36 23.18
C GLU A 296 7.89 5.00 22.14
N LEU A 297 7.37 5.43 20.98
CA LEU A 297 8.17 6.08 19.93
C LEU A 297 8.04 7.61 19.92
N GLY A 298 6.91 8.15 20.41
CA GLY A 298 6.58 9.58 20.29
C GLY A 298 6.45 10.04 18.84
N TRP A 299 5.92 9.18 17.98
CA TRP A 299 5.67 9.49 16.57
C TRP A 299 4.18 9.79 16.34
N GLU A 300 3.86 10.68 15.40
CA GLU A 300 2.47 10.95 15.00
C GLU A 300 1.93 9.79 14.16
N PHE A 301 0.90 9.11 14.66
CA PHE A 301 0.15 8.11 13.91
C PHE A 301 -0.90 8.76 13.00
N VAL A 302 -0.93 8.34 11.74
CA VAL A 302 -2.00 8.68 10.80
C VAL A 302 -2.54 7.41 10.15
N GLN A 303 -3.84 7.15 10.23
CA GLN A 303 -4.50 6.10 9.47
C GLN A 303 -4.91 6.60 8.08
N LEU A 304 -4.75 5.74 7.07
CA LEU A 304 -5.26 5.96 5.73
C LEU A 304 -6.05 4.72 5.29
N TYR A 305 -7.20 4.95 4.64
CA TYR A 305 -7.91 3.93 3.89
C TYR A 305 -8.10 4.35 2.43
N GLY A 306 -8.19 3.31 1.59
CA GLY A 306 -8.19 3.38 0.15
C GLY A 306 -7.71 2.05 -0.44
N LEU A 307 -7.90 1.91 -1.75
CA LEU A 307 -7.58 0.74 -2.54
C LEU A 307 -6.64 1.14 -3.68
N THR A 308 -6.13 0.16 -4.43
CA THR A 308 -5.29 0.46 -5.62
C THR A 308 -6.10 1.25 -6.64
N GLU A 309 -7.35 0.83 -6.79
CA GLU A 309 -8.44 1.35 -7.60
C GLU A 309 -8.82 2.80 -7.24
N THR A 310 -8.29 3.35 -6.14
CA THR A 310 -8.57 4.70 -5.65
C THR A 310 -7.30 5.53 -5.38
N SER A 311 -6.12 5.02 -5.76
CA SER A 311 -4.82 5.72 -5.87
C SER A 311 -3.89 6.02 -4.66
N PRO A 312 -4.21 5.94 -3.34
CA PRO A 312 -5.37 5.33 -2.67
C PRO A 312 -6.49 6.28 -2.29
N PHE A 313 -6.21 7.58 -2.20
CA PHE A 313 -6.54 8.31 -0.99
C PHE A 313 -8.04 8.61 -0.83
N LEU A 314 -8.76 7.76 -0.09
CA LEU A 314 -10.19 7.92 0.20
C LEU A 314 -10.45 8.61 1.53
N THR A 315 -9.74 8.23 2.59
CA THR A 315 -9.92 8.80 3.94
C THR A 315 -8.61 8.99 4.67
N MET A 316 -8.63 9.87 5.66
CA MET A 316 -7.53 10.07 6.60
C MET A 316 -8.05 10.18 8.03
N ASN A 317 -7.37 9.54 8.97
CA ASN A 317 -7.55 9.77 10.41
C ASN A 317 -6.22 10.20 11.03
N ARG A 318 -6.20 11.34 11.70
CA ARG A 318 -5.02 11.88 12.37
C ARG A 318 -5.44 12.71 13.57
N THR A 319 -4.48 13.04 14.43
CA THR A 319 -4.70 14.00 15.52
C THR A 319 -5.18 15.35 14.95
N ARG A 320 -6.14 15.95 15.65
CA ARG A 320 -6.69 17.29 15.39
C ARG A 320 -6.74 18.05 16.71
N GLU A 321 -6.91 19.36 16.66
CA GLU A 321 -7.02 20.23 17.84
C GLU A 321 -8.08 19.73 18.85
N GLU A 322 -9.20 19.19 18.35
CA GLU A 322 -10.26 18.61 19.19
C GLU A 322 -9.85 17.34 19.94
N PHE A 323 -8.69 16.75 19.62
CA PHE A 323 -8.12 15.55 20.24
C PHE A 323 -6.90 15.85 21.13
N ASP A 324 -6.48 17.11 21.27
CA ASP A 324 -5.27 17.49 22.02
C ASP A 324 -5.43 17.27 23.53
N SER A 325 -6.66 17.37 24.05
CA SER A 325 -6.99 17.13 25.46
C SER A 325 -7.17 15.65 25.85
N LEU A 326 -7.21 14.75 24.87
CA LEU A 326 -7.38 13.31 25.10
C LEU A 326 -6.09 12.66 25.63
N THR A 327 -6.26 11.62 26.45
CA THR A 327 -5.14 10.71 26.76
C THR A 327 -4.72 9.90 25.52
N PRO A 328 -3.50 9.35 25.47
CA PRO A 328 -3.06 8.51 24.35
C PRO A 328 -4.01 7.35 24.05
N ALA A 329 -4.54 6.69 25.09
CA ALA A 329 -5.52 5.61 24.97
C ALA A 329 -6.85 6.06 24.33
N GLU A 330 -7.41 7.19 24.75
CA GLU A 330 -8.65 7.76 24.19
C GLU A 330 -8.43 8.23 22.74
N ARG A 331 -7.27 8.85 22.46
CA ARG A 331 -6.89 9.27 21.12
C ARG A 331 -6.72 8.07 20.20
N ALA A 332 -6.06 6.99 20.65
CA ALA A 332 -5.91 5.75 19.90
C ALA A 332 -7.27 5.13 19.51
N GLN A 333 -8.26 5.14 20.41
CA GLN A 333 -9.63 4.68 20.11
C GLN A 333 -10.31 5.55 19.03
N LYS A 334 -10.08 6.86 19.02
CA LYS A 334 -10.59 7.75 17.96
C LYS A 334 -9.86 7.55 16.63
N LEU A 335 -8.57 7.21 16.68
CA LEU A 335 -7.66 7.05 15.54
C LEU A 335 -7.79 5.71 14.79
N SER A 336 -8.27 4.63 15.42
CA SER A 336 -8.43 3.30 14.79
C SER A 336 -9.50 3.24 13.67
N ARG A 337 -10.41 4.22 13.63
CA ARG A 337 -11.35 4.42 12.52
C ARG A 337 -10.60 4.78 11.24
N ALA A 338 -11.13 4.38 10.09
CA ALA A 338 -10.51 4.63 8.78
C ALA A 338 -10.37 6.12 8.43
N GLY A 339 -11.21 6.97 9.02
CA GLY A 339 -11.09 8.43 8.93
C GLY A 339 -12.28 9.11 8.29
N SER A 340 -12.21 10.43 8.17
CA SER A 340 -13.16 11.21 7.37
C SER A 340 -12.76 11.20 5.89
N PRO A 341 -13.68 11.46 4.94
CA PRO A 341 -13.36 11.59 3.52
C PRO A 341 -12.22 12.57 3.23
N ALA A 342 -11.34 12.19 2.30
CA ALA A 342 -10.31 13.06 1.76
C ALA A 342 -10.91 14.20 0.92
N LEU A 343 -10.16 15.28 0.72
CA LEU A 343 -10.66 16.43 -0.05
C LEU A 343 -10.96 16.03 -1.51
N GLY A 344 -12.22 16.20 -1.93
CA GLY A 344 -12.68 15.81 -3.26
C GLY A 344 -13.07 14.33 -3.40
N VAL A 345 -13.24 13.64 -2.27
CA VAL A 345 -13.82 12.29 -2.18
C VAL A 345 -15.18 12.38 -1.48
N GLU A 346 -16.17 11.73 -2.09
CA GLU A 346 -17.48 11.45 -1.49
C GLU A 346 -17.55 9.97 -1.13
N LEU A 347 -18.13 9.66 0.04
CA LEU A 347 -18.38 8.31 0.51
C LEU A 347 -19.86 8.13 0.84
N GLN A 348 -20.40 6.96 0.54
CA GLN A 348 -21.71 6.52 1.02
C GLN A 348 -21.67 5.02 1.37
N ILE A 349 -22.62 4.56 2.17
CA ILE A 349 -22.81 3.14 2.46
C ILE A 349 -24.03 2.66 1.67
N SER A 350 -23.88 1.58 0.91
CA SER A 350 -24.99 0.98 0.16
C SER A 350 -26.03 0.34 1.09
N GLU A 351 -27.23 0.05 0.57
CA GLU A 351 -28.25 -0.70 1.32
C GLU A 351 -27.76 -2.07 1.84
N GLN A 352 -26.71 -2.63 1.22
CA GLN A 352 -26.10 -3.91 1.62
C GLN A 352 -24.83 -3.72 2.47
N GLY A 353 -24.58 -2.53 3.01
CA GLY A 353 -23.47 -2.22 3.91
C GLY A 353 -22.10 -2.05 3.23
N GLU A 354 -22.06 -1.94 1.90
CA GLU A 354 -20.82 -1.76 1.14
C GLU A 354 -20.39 -0.29 1.12
N ILE A 355 -19.10 -0.03 1.31
CA ILE A 355 -18.51 1.31 1.16
C ILE A 355 -18.43 1.63 -0.33
N LEU A 356 -19.11 2.69 -0.74
CA LEU A 356 -19.05 3.24 -2.10
C LEU A 356 -18.24 4.54 -2.07
N ALA A 357 -17.39 4.74 -3.08
CA ALA A 357 -16.53 5.90 -3.21
C ALA A 357 -16.71 6.60 -4.56
N ARG A 358 -16.63 7.94 -4.55
CA ARG A 358 -16.66 8.77 -5.76
C ARG A 358 -15.66 9.92 -5.62
N GLY A 359 -14.88 10.19 -6.67
CA GLY A 359 -13.85 11.22 -6.64
C GLY A 359 -12.88 11.12 -7.82
N ASN A 360 -12.02 12.13 -8.03
CA ASN A 360 -11.07 12.14 -9.14
C ASN A 360 -9.88 11.17 -8.97
N VAL A 361 -9.80 10.48 -7.82
CA VAL A 361 -8.75 9.51 -7.50
C VAL A 361 -9.14 8.07 -7.88
N ILE A 362 -10.41 7.84 -8.24
CA ILE A 362 -10.89 6.55 -8.77
C ILE A 362 -10.21 6.26 -10.12
N MET A 363 -9.76 5.02 -10.30
CA MET A 363 -9.14 4.50 -11.52
C MET A 363 -9.99 4.72 -12.78
N GLU A 364 -9.35 4.70 -13.94
CA GLU A 364 -10.04 4.61 -15.25
C GLU A 364 -10.76 3.24 -15.40
N GLY A 365 -10.18 2.18 -14.85
CA GLY A 365 -10.76 0.84 -14.83
C GLY A 365 -9.71 -0.26 -14.80
N TYR A 366 -10.13 -1.51 -14.99
CA TYR A 366 -9.22 -2.64 -15.13
C TYR A 366 -8.78 -2.84 -16.59
N TRP A 367 -7.47 -2.89 -16.81
CA TRP A 367 -6.82 -3.13 -18.10
C TRP A 367 -7.35 -4.42 -18.74
N ASP A 368 -7.78 -4.32 -20.00
CA ASP A 368 -8.37 -5.41 -20.82
C ASP A 368 -9.52 -6.19 -20.14
N GLN A 369 -10.21 -5.59 -19.17
CA GLN A 369 -11.30 -6.23 -18.42
C GLN A 369 -12.53 -5.32 -18.26
N PRO A 370 -13.20 -4.93 -19.37
CA PRO A 370 -14.34 -3.99 -19.34
C PRO A 370 -15.50 -4.48 -18.47
N THR A 371 -15.79 -5.79 -18.45
CA THR A 371 -16.83 -6.36 -17.56
C THR A 371 -16.48 -6.15 -16.09
N ALA A 372 -15.23 -6.43 -15.69
CA ALA A 372 -14.78 -6.22 -14.32
C ALA A 372 -14.79 -4.74 -13.92
N THR A 373 -14.61 -3.83 -14.89
CA THR A 373 -14.72 -2.38 -14.69
C THR A 373 -16.18 -1.99 -14.45
N ALA A 374 -17.10 -2.43 -15.30
CA ALA A 374 -18.54 -2.18 -15.13
C ALA A 374 -19.15 -2.84 -13.88
N ASP A 375 -18.60 -3.96 -13.40
CA ASP A 375 -18.98 -4.56 -12.12
C ASP A 375 -18.56 -3.71 -10.92
N ALA A 376 -17.45 -2.97 -11.05
CA ALA A 376 -16.81 -2.21 -9.97
C ALA A 376 -17.16 -0.71 -9.98
N ILE A 377 -17.46 -0.13 -11.14
CA ILE A 377 -17.92 1.26 -11.28
C ILE A 377 -19.35 1.20 -11.83
N ARG A 378 -20.33 1.56 -11.01
CA ARG A 378 -21.76 1.41 -11.33
C ARG A 378 -22.51 2.70 -11.14
N THR A 379 -23.52 2.93 -11.98
CA THR A 379 -24.50 3.99 -11.78
C THR A 379 -25.35 3.68 -10.54
N VAL A 380 -25.47 4.66 -9.64
CA VAL A 380 -26.32 4.63 -8.45
C VAL A 380 -27.30 5.80 -8.53
N GLY A 381 -28.56 5.53 -8.18
CA GLY A 381 -29.68 6.47 -8.32
C GLY A 381 -30.42 6.33 -9.66
N ASP A 382 -31.55 7.03 -9.76
CA ASP A 382 -32.44 7.02 -10.92
C ASP A 382 -32.49 8.40 -11.62
N GLY A 383 -32.73 8.41 -12.93
CA GLY A 383 -32.98 9.65 -13.68
C GLY A 383 -31.74 10.54 -13.84
N PRO A 384 -31.91 11.88 -13.91
CA PRO A 384 -30.81 12.81 -14.23
C PRO A 384 -29.79 13.00 -13.11
N ASP A 385 -30.12 12.61 -11.87
CA ASP A 385 -29.24 12.71 -10.70
C ASP A 385 -28.39 11.43 -10.47
N ALA A 386 -28.58 10.42 -11.32
CA ALA A 386 -27.85 9.16 -11.26
C ALA A 386 -26.35 9.39 -11.55
N THR A 387 -25.48 8.87 -10.69
CA THR A 387 -24.03 9.10 -10.74
C THR A 387 -23.25 7.81 -10.66
N GLU A 388 -22.03 7.78 -11.20
CA GLU A 388 -21.15 6.62 -11.11
C GLU A 388 -20.40 6.58 -9.77
N TRP A 389 -20.39 5.40 -9.15
CA TRP A 389 -19.74 5.11 -7.88
C TRP A 389 -18.86 3.87 -7.99
N PHE A 390 -17.68 3.95 -7.39
CA PHE A 390 -16.79 2.80 -7.21
C PHE A 390 -17.24 1.96 -6.02
N HIS A 391 -17.50 0.69 -6.27
CA HIS A 391 -17.82 -0.34 -5.30
C HIS A 391 -16.54 -0.97 -4.77
N THR A 392 -16.20 -0.68 -3.51
CA THR A 392 -14.92 -1.10 -2.91
C THR A 392 -14.85 -2.60 -2.60
N GLY A 393 -15.99 -3.28 -2.45
CA GLY A 393 -16.07 -4.64 -1.91
C GLY A 393 -15.81 -4.76 -0.40
N ASP A 394 -15.45 -3.65 0.25
CA ASP A 394 -15.24 -3.56 1.69
C ASP A 394 -16.53 -3.02 2.36
N GLY A 395 -16.90 -3.57 3.51
CA GLY A 395 -18.08 -3.18 4.27
C GLY A 395 -17.73 -2.23 5.42
N GLY A 396 -18.63 -1.31 5.75
CA GLY A 396 -18.37 -0.31 6.78
C GLY A 396 -19.59 0.53 7.15
N ILE A 397 -19.37 1.42 8.11
CA ILE A 397 -20.34 2.40 8.60
C ILE A 397 -19.72 3.79 8.64
N ILE A 398 -20.52 4.82 8.39
CA ILE A 398 -20.15 6.22 8.63
C ILE A 398 -20.88 6.64 9.91
N ASP A 399 -20.14 7.09 10.92
CA ASP A 399 -20.70 7.53 12.20
C ASP A 399 -21.20 8.99 12.17
N GLU A 400 -21.80 9.44 13.28
CA GLU A 400 -22.33 10.81 13.42
C GLU A 400 -21.23 11.91 13.33
N GLU A 401 -19.96 11.55 13.52
CA GLU A 401 -18.80 12.45 13.30
C GLU A 401 -18.36 12.49 11.83
N ASN A 402 -19.04 11.76 10.93
CA ASN A 402 -18.68 11.50 9.53
C ASN A 402 -17.35 10.71 9.38
N TYR A 403 -17.02 9.88 10.37
CA TYR A 403 -15.89 8.95 10.29
C TYR A 403 -16.33 7.60 9.75
N LEU A 404 -15.60 7.11 8.76
CA LEU A 404 -15.70 5.74 8.29
C LEU A 404 -15.04 4.78 9.30
N ALA A 405 -15.78 3.74 9.68
CA ALA A 405 -15.24 2.54 10.32
C ALA A 405 -15.44 1.33 9.37
N ILE A 406 -14.39 0.54 9.17
CA ILE A 406 -14.42 -0.64 8.29
C ILE A 406 -14.82 -1.85 9.15
N SER A 407 -15.86 -2.56 8.74
CA SER A 407 -16.38 -3.71 9.48
C SER A 407 -15.69 -5.01 9.06
N ASP A 408 -15.56 -5.26 7.76
CA ASP A 408 -14.72 -6.31 7.15
C ASP A 408 -14.77 -6.21 5.62
N ARG A 409 -14.09 -7.09 4.88
CA ARG A 409 -14.49 -7.31 3.47
C ARG A 409 -15.80 -8.08 3.44
N LYS A 410 -16.68 -7.83 2.45
CA LYS A 410 -17.98 -8.53 2.37
C LYS A 410 -17.88 -10.07 2.38
N LYS A 411 -16.76 -10.61 1.90
CA LYS A 411 -16.42 -12.06 1.84
C LYS A 411 -15.56 -12.58 3.01
N ASP A 412 -15.25 -11.70 3.96
CA ASP A 412 -14.41 -11.97 5.13
C ASP A 412 -15.20 -11.81 6.44
N VAL A 413 -16.41 -11.21 6.40
CA VAL A 413 -17.45 -11.30 7.46
C VAL A 413 -17.77 -12.77 7.73
N ILE A 414 -17.88 -13.14 9.00
CA ILE A 414 -18.17 -14.51 9.42
C ILE A 414 -19.64 -14.64 9.82
N ILE A 415 -20.39 -15.56 9.20
CA ILE A 415 -21.82 -15.75 9.49
C ILE A 415 -22.01 -16.94 10.44
N SER A 416 -21.83 -16.67 11.74
CA SER A 416 -21.86 -17.69 12.80
C SER A 416 -23.23 -17.77 13.46
N GLY A 417 -24.05 -18.74 13.06
CA GLY A 417 -25.36 -19.00 13.67
C GLY A 417 -26.49 -18.08 13.19
N GLY A 418 -26.32 -17.48 12.01
CA GLY A 418 -27.23 -16.46 11.46
C GLY A 418 -26.89 -15.02 11.89
N GLU A 419 -25.86 -14.83 12.71
CA GLU A 419 -25.37 -13.52 13.15
C GLU A 419 -24.06 -13.17 12.41
N ASN A 420 -23.93 -11.92 11.99
CA ASN A 420 -22.72 -11.40 11.35
C ASN A 420 -21.67 -11.07 12.41
N VAL A 421 -20.45 -11.61 12.26
CA VAL A 421 -19.30 -11.33 13.11
C VAL A 421 -18.20 -10.69 12.26
N SER A 422 -17.83 -9.45 12.60
CA SER A 422 -16.64 -8.80 12.08
C SER A 422 -15.41 -9.56 12.57
N SER A 423 -14.54 -10.01 11.66
CA SER A 423 -13.30 -10.66 12.08
C SER A 423 -12.33 -9.66 12.73
N ILE A 424 -12.38 -8.38 12.32
CA ILE A 424 -11.56 -7.28 12.88
C ILE A 424 -11.91 -7.00 14.35
N GLU A 425 -13.19 -6.91 14.69
CA GLU A 425 -13.65 -6.70 16.08
C GLU A 425 -13.13 -7.81 17.02
N VAL A 426 -13.09 -9.05 16.51
CA VAL A 426 -12.58 -10.21 17.25
C VAL A 426 -11.05 -10.23 17.28
N GLU A 427 -10.38 -9.82 16.19
CA GLU A 427 -8.92 -9.65 16.14
C GLU A 427 -8.46 -8.64 17.20
N ASP A 428 -9.08 -7.46 17.29
CA ASP A 428 -8.77 -6.44 18.30
C ASP A 428 -8.97 -6.97 19.73
N ALA A 429 -10.07 -7.68 19.98
CA ALA A 429 -10.35 -8.26 21.29
C ALA A 429 -9.35 -9.35 21.68
N VAL A 430 -8.87 -10.17 20.74
CA VAL A 430 -7.83 -11.19 20.97
C VAL A 430 -6.46 -10.54 21.16
N PHE A 431 -6.10 -9.58 20.31
CA PHE A 431 -4.81 -8.86 20.33
C PHE A 431 -4.63 -7.99 21.59
N GLY A 432 -5.73 -7.63 22.26
CA GLY A 432 -5.68 -6.97 23.57
C GLY A 432 -4.97 -7.78 24.66
N HIS A 433 -4.89 -9.11 24.54
CA HIS A 433 -4.24 -9.96 25.54
C HIS A 433 -2.71 -9.73 25.57
N PRO A 434 -2.05 -9.57 26.74
CA PRO A 434 -0.62 -9.27 26.82
C PRO A 434 0.32 -10.29 26.15
N GLU A 435 -0.07 -11.57 26.13
CA GLU A 435 0.71 -12.67 25.56
C GLU A 435 0.39 -13.00 24.09
N VAL A 436 -0.41 -12.18 23.41
CA VAL A 436 -0.70 -12.32 21.97
C VAL A 436 0.20 -11.37 21.18
N ASN A 437 0.97 -11.92 20.23
CA ASN A 437 1.85 -11.15 19.35
C ASN A 437 1.24 -10.91 17.96
N GLU A 438 0.49 -11.88 17.43
CA GLU A 438 -0.30 -11.72 16.21
C GLU A 438 -1.61 -12.49 16.32
N VAL A 439 -2.63 -12.04 15.58
CA VAL A 439 -3.88 -12.78 15.39
C VAL A 439 -4.41 -12.60 13.97
N ALA A 440 -5.02 -13.66 13.42
CA ALA A 440 -5.95 -13.59 12.31
C ALA A 440 -7.23 -14.33 12.68
N VAL A 441 -8.39 -13.71 12.54
CA VAL A 441 -9.70 -14.35 12.74
C VAL A 441 -10.31 -14.70 11.39
N ILE A 442 -10.86 -15.91 11.30
CA ILE A 442 -11.43 -16.48 10.08
C ILE A 442 -12.71 -17.26 10.39
N GLY A 443 -13.61 -17.31 9.40
CA GLY A 443 -14.71 -18.27 9.37
C GLY A 443 -14.22 -19.63 8.88
N VAL A 444 -14.58 -20.69 9.60
CA VAL A 444 -14.37 -22.08 9.17
C VAL A 444 -15.70 -22.85 9.19
N PRO A 445 -15.92 -23.83 8.30
CA PRO A 445 -17.20 -24.52 8.23
C PRO A 445 -17.55 -25.27 9.52
N ASP A 446 -18.81 -25.22 9.95
CA ASP A 446 -19.29 -25.89 11.15
C ASP A 446 -20.73 -26.40 10.97
N GLU A 447 -20.98 -27.67 11.32
CA GLU A 447 -22.28 -28.34 11.10
C GLU A 447 -23.44 -27.73 11.89
N LYS A 448 -23.15 -27.02 12.99
CA LYS A 448 -24.15 -26.43 13.90
C LYS A 448 -24.36 -24.94 13.64
N TRP A 449 -23.30 -24.21 13.33
CA TRP A 449 -23.31 -22.75 13.21
C TRP A 449 -23.27 -22.24 11.76
N GLY A 450 -23.05 -23.12 10.78
CA GLY A 450 -22.74 -22.75 9.39
C GLY A 450 -21.27 -22.37 9.27
N GLU A 451 -20.89 -21.27 9.92
CA GLU A 451 -19.50 -20.93 10.18
C GLU A 451 -19.19 -20.82 11.68
N LEU A 452 -17.96 -21.18 12.04
CA LEU A 452 -17.41 -21.02 13.36
C LEU A 452 -16.31 -19.95 13.35
N VAL A 453 -16.38 -19.02 14.32
CA VAL A 453 -15.35 -17.99 14.52
C VAL A 453 -14.10 -18.65 15.10
N MET A 454 -13.02 -18.65 14.33
CA MET A 454 -11.74 -19.25 14.69
C MET A 454 -10.62 -18.21 14.69
N ALA A 455 -9.81 -18.18 15.75
CA ALA A 455 -8.64 -17.31 15.84
C ALA A 455 -7.35 -18.11 15.63
N LEU A 456 -6.50 -17.66 14.70
CA LEU A 456 -5.14 -18.15 14.50
C LEU A 456 -4.19 -17.19 15.21
N VAL A 457 -3.44 -17.65 16.21
CA VAL A 457 -2.72 -16.78 17.15
C VAL A 457 -1.24 -17.10 17.19
N VAL A 458 -0.39 -16.09 17.02
CA VAL A 458 1.04 -16.16 17.34
C VAL A 458 1.22 -15.60 18.75
N LYS A 459 1.77 -16.40 19.66
CA LYS A 459 1.98 -15.98 21.05
C LYS A 459 3.28 -15.19 21.20
N SER A 460 3.37 -14.37 22.25
CA SER A 460 4.63 -13.76 22.67
C SER A 460 5.66 -14.85 23.03
N PRO A 461 6.97 -14.64 22.79
CA PRO A 461 8.00 -15.62 23.12
C PRO A 461 7.95 -16.08 24.58
N GLY A 462 7.98 -17.40 24.82
CA GLY A 462 7.92 -18.00 26.16
C GLY A 462 6.52 -18.08 26.79
N SER A 463 5.48 -17.57 26.13
CA SER A 463 4.10 -17.60 26.65
C SER A 463 3.55 -19.01 26.91
N THR A 464 2.96 -19.22 28.09
CA THR A 464 2.23 -20.44 28.46
C THR A 464 0.73 -20.38 28.15
N LEU A 465 0.21 -19.23 27.69
CA LEU A 465 -1.21 -18.99 27.38
C LEU A 465 -1.88 -20.17 26.64
N THR A 466 -3.04 -20.57 27.16
CA THR A 466 -3.90 -21.62 26.62
C THR A 466 -5.09 -21.06 25.84
N GLU A 467 -5.78 -21.92 25.09
CA GLU A 467 -7.00 -21.60 24.35
C GLU A 467 -8.13 -21.14 25.29
N ASP A 468 -8.39 -21.88 26.38
CA ASP A 468 -9.46 -21.58 27.33
C ASP A 468 -9.27 -20.22 28.03
N GLU A 469 -8.03 -19.89 28.43
CA GLU A 469 -7.70 -18.59 29.04
C GLU A 469 -7.95 -17.43 28.07
N LEU A 470 -7.54 -17.57 26.81
CA LEU A 470 -7.71 -16.52 25.81
C LEU A 470 -9.18 -16.37 25.37
N ILE A 471 -9.93 -17.47 25.27
CA ILE A 471 -11.39 -17.42 25.05
C ILE A 471 -12.08 -16.77 26.26
N ALA A 472 -11.68 -17.08 27.49
CA ALA A 472 -12.22 -16.46 28.70
C ALA A 472 -11.92 -14.95 28.74
N TYR A 473 -10.72 -14.53 28.35
CA TYR A 473 -10.36 -13.12 28.21
C TYR A 473 -11.26 -12.40 27.19
N VAL A 474 -11.44 -12.95 25.97
CA VAL A 474 -12.27 -12.32 24.92
C VAL A 474 -13.74 -12.21 25.33
N LYS A 475 -14.26 -13.18 26.10
CA LYS A 475 -15.61 -13.11 26.70
C LYS A 475 -15.82 -11.96 27.70
N THR A 476 -14.74 -11.33 28.19
CA THR A 476 -14.83 -10.08 28.99
C THR A 476 -14.94 -8.82 28.12
N LYS A 477 -14.72 -8.93 26.81
CA LYS A 477 -14.65 -7.83 25.84
C LYS A 477 -15.79 -7.84 24.84
N LEU A 478 -16.21 -9.02 24.38
CA LEU A 478 -17.20 -9.20 23.31
C LEU A 478 -18.40 -10.04 23.74
N ALA A 479 -19.51 -9.88 23.02
CA ALA A 479 -20.67 -10.76 23.15
C ALA A 479 -20.31 -12.22 22.83
N GLY A 480 -20.88 -13.17 23.57
CA GLY A 480 -20.50 -14.58 23.50
C GLY A 480 -20.63 -15.26 22.13
N TYR A 481 -21.49 -14.75 21.24
CA TYR A 481 -21.64 -15.29 19.88
C TYR A 481 -20.47 -14.89 18.96
N LYS A 482 -19.88 -13.69 19.16
CA LYS A 482 -18.73 -13.15 18.44
C LYS A 482 -17.40 -13.77 18.89
N CYS A 483 -17.33 -14.24 20.13
CA CYS A 483 -16.11 -14.80 20.70
C CYS A 483 -15.61 -16.00 19.86
N PRO A 484 -14.28 -16.17 19.71
CA PRO A 484 -13.72 -17.38 19.10
C PRO A 484 -14.23 -18.62 19.83
N LYS A 485 -14.69 -19.60 19.05
CA LYS A 485 -15.10 -20.92 19.56
C LYS A 485 -13.97 -21.94 19.43
N ARG A 486 -12.91 -21.58 18.69
CA ARG A 486 -11.65 -22.32 18.55
C ARG A 486 -10.49 -21.34 18.40
N ILE A 487 -9.35 -21.65 19.01
CA ILE A 487 -8.08 -20.94 18.85
C ILE A 487 -7.00 -21.94 18.44
N GLU A 488 -6.21 -21.61 17.43
CA GLU A 488 -5.08 -22.43 17.00
C GLU A 488 -3.79 -21.62 17.02
N PHE A 489 -2.84 -22.05 17.84
CA PHE A 489 -1.55 -21.38 17.96
C PHE A 489 -0.62 -21.69 16.78
N ARG A 490 0.04 -20.66 16.25
CA ARG A 490 0.94 -20.70 15.10
C ARG A 490 2.31 -20.12 15.45
N SER A 491 3.33 -20.51 14.71
CA SER A 491 4.65 -19.86 14.72
C SER A 491 4.65 -18.54 13.93
N GLU A 492 3.86 -18.48 12.84
CA GLU A 492 3.73 -17.32 11.95
C GLU A 492 2.36 -17.33 11.23
N LEU A 493 1.97 -16.20 10.65
CA LEU A 493 0.78 -16.07 9.81
C LEU A 493 1.15 -15.66 8.38
N ALA A 494 0.47 -16.24 7.38
CA ALA A 494 0.70 -15.95 5.97
C ALA A 494 0.41 -14.47 5.61
N ARG A 495 1.38 -13.78 4.97
CA ARG A 495 1.32 -12.34 4.68
C ARG A 495 1.67 -12.01 3.23
N THR A 496 1.18 -10.87 2.73
CA THR A 496 1.56 -10.25 1.45
C THR A 496 2.94 -9.58 1.54
N ALA A 497 3.44 -9.10 0.40
CA ALA A 497 4.62 -8.24 0.32
C ALA A 497 4.57 -6.98 1.18
N THR A 498 3.35 -6.48 1.42
CA THR A 498 3.05 -5.28 2.20
C THR A 498 2.72 -5.58 3.67
N GLY A 499 2.92 -6.82 4.12
CA GLY A 499 2.68 -7.24 5.50
C GLY A 499 1.21 -7.54 5.85
N LYS A 500 0.26 -7.38 4.91
CA LYS A 500 -1.16 -7.69 5.10
C LYS A 500 -1.40 -9.21 5.22
N LEU A 501 -2.23 -9.64 6.16
CA LEU A 501 -2.59 -11.05 6.35
C LEU A 501 -3.34 -11.63 5.14
N GLN A 502 -2.99 -12.83 4.70
CA GLN A 502 -3.65 -13.55 3.61
C GLN A 502 -4.75 -14.49 4.15
N LYS A 503 -5.86 -13.92 4.67
CA LYS A 503 -7.00 -14.66 5.25
C LYS A 503 -7.59 -15.78 4.37
N PHE A 504 -7.37 -15.75 3.05
CA PHE A 504 -7.76 -16.84 2.15
C PHE A 504 -6.87 -18.08 2.30
N LYS A 505 -5.53 -17.92 2.28
CA LYS A 505 -4.57 -19.02 2.56
C LYS A 505 -4.69 -19.55 3.98
N LEU A 506 -5.03 -18.68 4.92
CA LEU A 506 -5.28 -19.07 6.31
C LEU A 506 -6.57 -19.88 6.48
N ARG A 507 -7.60 -19.62 5.64
CA ARG A 507 -8.83 -20.43 5.58
C ARG A 507 -8.63 -21.76 4.84
N GLU A 508 -7.92 -21.74 3.72
CA GLU A 508 -7.80 -22.86 2.78
C GLU A 508 -7.65 -24.26 3.42
N PRO A 509 -6.78 -24.51 4.42
CA PRO A 509 -6.66 -25.82 5.08
C PRO A 509 -7.94 -26.35 5.72
N TYR A 510 -8.84 -25.47 6.16
CA TYR A 510 -10.09 -25.82 6.85
C TYR A 510 -11.28 -25.99 5.90
N TRP A 511 -11.12 -25.65 4.61
CA TRP A 511 -12.17 -25.80 3.58
C TRP A 511 -11.87 -26.96 2.61
N VAL A 512 -10.74 -27.66 2.77
CA VAL A 512 -10.41 -28.86 1.99
C VAL A 512 -11.46 -29.94 2.18
N GLY A 513 -12.12 -30.35 1.08
CA GLY A 513 -13.17 -31.37 1.09
C GLY A 513 -14.60 -30.83 1.25
N HIS A 514 -14.79 -29.53 1.51
CA HIS A 514 -16.11 -28.90 1.55
C HIS A 514 -16.46 -28.26 0.19
N THR A 515 -17.59 -28.66 -0.39
CA THR A 515 -18.03 -28.23 -1.73
C THR A 515 -18.77 -26.90 -1.77
N ARG A 516 -19.06 -26.32 -0.61
CA ARG A 516 -19.61 -24.97 -0.46
C ARG A 516 -18.49 -24.05 0.01
N GLN A 517 -18.13 -23.07 -0.81
CA GLN A 517 -17.65 -21.77 -0.35
C GLN A 517 -18.89 -20.89 -0.23
N VAL A 518 -19.35 -20.59 0.98
CA VAL A 518 -20.50 -19.69 1.22
C VAL A 518 -19.95 -18.31 1.57
N ASN A 519 -20.66 -17.27 1.15
CA ASN A 519 -20.37 -15.87 1.47
C ASN A 519 -21.03 -15.46 2.79
#